data_AF-A0A9Q3FJT2-F1
#
_entry.id   AF-A0A9Q3FJT2-F1
#
_cell.length_a   1.000
_cell.length_b   1.000
_cell.length_c   1.000
_cell.angle_alpha   90.00
_cell.angle_beta   90.00
_cell.angle_gamma   90.00
#
_symmetry.space_group_name_H-M   'P 1'
#
loop_
_entity.id
_entity.type
_entity.pdbx_description
1 polymer ?
#
loop_
_entity_poly.entity_id
_entity_poly.type
_entity_poly.pdbx_seq_one_letter_code
_entity_poly.pdbx_strand_id
1 'polypeptide(L)'
;MRQNNTTNKGGTNLTWNLISQKGTRWKNAVEVKLTEEFSREHPEIPVSLVNPYFQTEEDKFPSRKKNTTPQEIVEVEDSPVPIKKIIKARKIRLNGKDQRQHLVRVKNQTADTDKWLAEDAIPDGNLHSRRFRASRKTEKSHK
;
A
#
# COMPACT_ATOMS: atom_id res chain seq x y z
N MET A 1 -34.69 -8.20 -6.15
CA MET A 1 -34.05 -6.92 -6.54
C MET A 1 -32.91 -7.24 -7.48
N ARG A 2 -32.94 -6.75 -8.72
CA ARG A 2 -31.85 -6.88 -9.70
C ARG A 2 -30.92 -5.69 -9.50
N GLN A 3 -29.65 -5.95 -9.23
CA GLN A 3 -28.62 -4.90 -9.20
C GLN A 3 -27.69 -5.15 -10.39
N ASN A 4 -27.54 -4.13 -11.23
CA ASN A 4 -26.69 -4.18 -12.40
C ASN A 4 -25.42 -3.40 -12.06
N ASN A 5 -24.27 -4.07 -12.01
CA ASN A 5 -22.98 -3.42 -11.79
C ASN A 5 -22.14 -3.52 -13.05
N THR A 6 -21.69 -2.36 -13.54
CA THR A 6 -20.85 -2.22 -14.72
C THR A 6 -19.50 -1.70 -14.26
N THR A 7 -18.41 -2.39 -14.60
CA THR A 7 -17.05 -1.89 -14.32
C THR A 7 -16.32 -1.76 -15.64
N ASN A 8 -15.75 -0.58 -15.91
CA ASN A 8 -15.00 -0.33 -17.12
C ASN A 8 -13.50 -0.35 -16.78
N LYS A 9 -12.82 -1.43 -17.18
CA LYS A 9 -11.35 -1.48 -17.19
C LYS A 9 -10.92 -1.96 -18.58
N GLY A 10 -10.28 -1.07 -19.33
CA GLY A 10 -9.54 -1.45 -20.54
C GLY A 10 -10.39 -1.72 -21.79
N GLY A 11 -11.55 -1.08 -21.95
CA GLY A 11 -12.26 -1.06 -23.24
C GLY A 11 -13.21 -2.24 -23.51
N THR A 12 -13.40 -3.15 -22.57
CA THR A 12 -14.45 -4.18 -22.65
C THR A 12 -15.48 -3.97 -21.55
N ASN A 13 -16.73 -3.72 -21.95
CA ASN A 13 -17.85 -3.65 -21.02
C ASN A 13 -18.32 -5.09 -20.73
N LEU A 14 -17.97 -5.62 -19.56
CA LEU A 14 -18.52 -6.88 -19.08
C LEU A 14 -19.69 -6.60 -18.14
N THR A 15 -20.89 -7.02 -18.53
CA THR A 15 -22.09 -6.95 -17.70
C THR A 15 -22.43 -8.33 -17.15
N TRP A 16 -22.50 -8.47 -15.83
CA TRP A 16 -22.94 -9.71 -15.19
C TRP A 16 -24.15 -9.43 -14.29
N ASN A 17 -25.16 -10.29 -14.40
CA ASN A 17 -26.34 -10.22 -13.55
C ASN A 17 -26.20 -11.26 -12.43
N LEU A 18 -26.21 -10.81 -11.18
CA LEU A 18 -26.30 -11.72 -10.03
C LEU A 18 -27.76 -12.17 -9.88
N ILE A 19 -28.07 -13.35 -10.42
CA ILE A 19 -29.37 -13.98 -10.23
C ILE A 19 -29.32 -14.75 -8.91
N SER A 20 -29.96 -14.22 -7.87
CA SER A 20 -30.26 -14.99 -6.66
C SER A 20 -31.25 -16.09 -7.02
N GLN A 21 -30.79 -17.34 -7.05
CA GLN A 21 -31.65 -18.49 -7.33
C GLN A 21 -32.13 -19.14 -6.02
N LYS A 22 -33.45 -19.09 -5.80
CA LYS A 22 -34.14 -20.07 -4.96
C LYS A 22 -34.18 -21.38 -5.75
N GLY A 23 -33.46 -22.42 -5.32
CA GLY A 23 -33.62 -23.76 -5.91
C GLY A 23 -32.43 -24.72 -5.89
N THR A 24 -31.22 -24.30 -5.52
CA THR A 24 -30.08 -25.22 -5.47
C THR A 24 -29.98 -25.95 -4.12
N ARG A 25 -29.74 -27.27 -4.15
CA ARG A 25 -29.52 -28.09 -2.93
C ARG A 25 -28.32 -27.61 -2.10
N TRP A 26 -27.38 -26.92 -2.73
CA TRP A 26 -26.14 -26.45 -2.13
C TRP A 26 -26.13 -24.92 -2.07
N LYS A 27 -25.60 -24.37 -0.96
CA LYS A 27 -25.59 -22.93 -0.66
C LYS A 27 -24.77 -22.09 -1.65
N ASN A 28 -23.78 -22.70 -2.33
CA ASN A 28 -22.85 -22.03 -3.23
C ASN A 28 -22.79 -22.74 -4.60
N ALA A 29 -23.95 -23.03 -5.21
CA ALA A 29 -24.01 -23.62 -6.54
C ALA A 29 -24.36 -22.57 -7.60
N VAL A 30 -23.79 -22.73 -8.80
CA VAL A 30 -24.08 -21.90 -9.98
C VAL A 30 -24.63 -22.82 -11.07
N GLU A 31 -25.81 -22.51 -11.58
CA GLU A 31 -26.40 -23.19 -12.74
C GLU A 31 -25.89 -22.52 -14.02
N VAL A 32 -25.28 -23.31 -14.91
CA VAL A 32 -24.83 -22.85 -16.23
C VAL A 32 -25.72 -23.50 -17.29
N LYS A 33 -26.46 -22.69 -18.04
CA LYS A 33 -27.24 -23.17 -19.19
C LYS A 33 -26.41 -22.96 -20.46
N LEU A 34 -25.97 -24.05 -21.07
CA LEU A 34 -25.25 -24.01 -22.34
C LEU A 34 -26.25 -23.84 -23.50
N THR A 35 -25.94 -22.97 -24.45
CA THR A 35 -26.68 -22.86 -25.71
C THR A 35 -26.25 -23.98 -26.66
N GLU A 36 -27.07 -24.27 -27.68
CA GLU A 36 -26.91 -25.41 -28.59
C GLU A 36 -25.53 -25.46 -29.26
N GLU A 37 -24.94 -24.29 -29.52
CA GLU A 37 -23.60 -24.09 -30.09
C GLU A 37 -22.46 -24.60 -29.18
N PHE A 38 -22.62 -24.51 -27.86
CA PHE A 38 -21.63 -24.93 -26.87
C PHE A 38 -21.96 -26.28 -26.22
N SER A 39 -23.03 -26.96 -26.67
CA SER A 39 -23.43 -28.27 -26.13
C SER A 39 -22.51 -29.42 -26.54
N ARG A 40 -21.65 -29.21 -27.55
CA ARG A 40 -20.74 -30.25 -28.08
C ARG A 40 -19.32 -30.15 -27.52
N GLU A 41 -19.00 -29.06 -26.82
CA GLU A 41 -17.69 -28.83 -26.22
C GLU A 41 -17.73 -29.11 -24.71
N HIS A 42 -16.61 -29.55 -24.14
CA HIS A 42 -16.52 -29.70 -22.69
C HIS A 42 -16.53 -28.31 -22.04
N PRO A 43 -17.43 -28.03 -21.07
CA PRO A 43 -17.50 -26.72 -20.47
C PRO A 43 -16.22 -26.44 -19.66
N GLU A 44 -15.44 -25.47 -20.12
CA GLU A 44 -14.30 -24.95 -19.39
C GLU A 44 -14.76 -23.85 -18.44
N ILE A 45 -14.74 -24.15 -17.14
CA ILE A 45 -15.12 -23.19 -16.10
C ILE A 45 -13.84 -22.53 -15.59
N PRO A 46 -13.71 -21.19 -15.69
CA PRO A 46 -12.58 -20.48 -15.12
C PRO A 46 -12.43 -20.80 -13.64
N VAL A 47 -11.21 -21.16 -13.23
CA VAL A 47 -10.91 -21.50 -11.83
C VAL A 47 -11.25 -20.34 -10.88
N SER A 48 -11.27 -19.10 -11.37
CA SER A 48 -11.69 -17.91 -10.61
C SER A 48 -13.19 -17.88 -10.25
N LEU A 49 -14.06 -18.58 -10.99
CA LEU A 49 -15.48 -18.73 -10.67
C LEU A 49 -15.71 -19.78 -9.57
N VAL A 50 -14.77 -20.71 -9.40
CA VAL A 50 -14.76 -21.70 -8.33
C VAL A 50 -13.86 -21.19 -7.23
N ASN A 51 -14.35 -20.25 -6.43
CA ASN A 51 -13.59 -19.75 -5.29
C ASN A 51 -13.82 -20.73 -4.12
N PRO A 52 -12.82 -21.55 -3.70
CA PRO A 52 -13.00 -22.49 -2.61
C PRO A 52 -12.98 -21.73 -1.29
N TYR A 53 -14.13 -21.17 -0.92
CA TYR A 53 -14.33 -20.62 0.41
C TYR A 53 -14.60 -21.76 1.38
N PHE A 54 -13.54 -22.34 1.93
CA PHE A 54 -13.67 -22.98 3.23
C PHE A 54 -13.82 -21.87 4.27
N GLN A 55 -14.94 -21.88 5.01
CA GLN A 55 -14.95 -21.20 6.30
C GLN A 55 -13.78 -21.80 7.09
N THR A 56 -12.89 -20.93 7.59
CA THR A 56 -11.77 -21.42 8.39
C THR A 56 -12.36 -21.94 9.69
N GLU A 57 -12.38 -23.26 9.86
CA GLU A 57 -12.73 -23.87 11.14
C GLU A 57 -11.60 -23.60 12.12
N GLU A 58 -11.82 -22.63 13.02
CA GLU A 58 -10.84 -22.18 14.01
C GLU A 58 -10.36 -23.31 14.92
N ASP A 59 -11.24 -24.28 15.22
CA ASP A 59 -10.93 -25.43 16.07
C ASP A 59 -9.93 -26.40 15.44
N LYS A 60 -9.91 -26.54 14.11
CA LYS A 60 -8.97 -27.43 13.39
C LYS A 60 -7.65 -26.75 13.04
N PHE A 61 -7.66 -25.43 12.91
CA PHE A 61 -6.49 -24.67 12.47
C PHE A 61 -6.26 -23.41 13.33
N PRO A 62 -5.92 -23.58 14.63
CA PRO A 62 -5.79 -22.47 15.58
C PRO A 62 -4.67 -21.49 15.21
N SER A 63 -3.70 -21.90 14.40
CA SER A 63 -2.58 -21.07 13.94
C SER A 63 -2.97 -20.12 12.79
N ARG A 64 -4.15 -20.29 12.18
CA ARG A 64 -4.64 -19.42 11.11
C ARG A 64 -5.20 -18.14 11.75
N LYS A 65 -4.34 -17.14 11.93
CA LYS A 65 -4.78 -15.81 12.38
C LYS A 65 -5.78 -15.26 11.36
N LYS A 66 -6.99 -14.92 11.82
CA LYS A 66 -7.93 -14.10 11.04
C LYS A 66 -7.15 -12.91 10.50
N ASN A 67 -7.24 -12.66 9.19
CA ASN A 67 -6.62 -11.49 8.58
C ASN A 67 -7.12 -10.26 9.34
N THR A 68 -6.24 -9.70 10.17
CA THR A 68 -6.52 -8.46 10.89
C THR A 68 -6.84 -7.40 9.84
N THR A 69 -7.94 -6.69 10.02
CA THR A 69 -8.34 -5.54 9.20
C THR A 69 -7.11 -4.67 8.92
N PRO A 70 -6.87 -4.21 7.68
CA PRO A 70 -5.78 -3.28 7.40
C PRO A 70 -5.88 -2.13 8.40
N GLN A 71 -4.83 -1.94 9.20
CA GLN A 71 -4.80 -0.82 10.15
C GLN A 71 -4.90 0.47 9.32
N GLU A 72 -5.88 1.30 9.68
CA GLU A 72 -6.02 2.63 9.13
C GLU A 72 -4.70 3.37 9.36
N ILE A 73 -4.10 3.87 8.28
CA ILE A 73 -2.85 4.62 8.34
C ILE A 73 -3.21 5.95 9.00
N VAL A 74 -3.00 6.05 10.31
CA VAL A 74 -3.11 7.32 11.02
C VAL A 74 -2.05 8.25 10.42
N GLU A 75 -2.49 9.26 9.68
CA GLU A 75 -1.64 10.39 9.33
C GLU A 75 -1.22 11.05 10.66
N VAL A 76 0.03 10.79 11.07
CA VAL A 76 0.58 11.36 12.29
C VAL A 76 0.71 12.87 12.06
N GLU A 77 -0.26 13.63 12.57
CA GLU A 77 -0.19 15.07 12.74
C GLU A 77 1.12 15.44 13.45
N ASP A 78 1.91 16.29 12.80
CA ASP A 78 2.90 17.30 13.25
C ASP A 78 3.64 17.10 14.60
N SER A 79 3.84 15.87 15.05
CA SER A 79 4.80 15.61 16.12
C SER A 79 6.21 15.88 15.58
N PRO A 80 7.05 16.67 16.27
CA PRO A 80 8.41 16.95 15.81
C PRO A 80 9.19 15.64 15.74
N VAL A 81 9.40 15.15 14.52
CA VAL A 81 10.10 13.89 14.27
C VAL A 81 11.49 13.98 14.92
N PRO A 82 11.84 13.09 15.86
CA PRO A 82 13.08 13.21 16.62
C PRO A 82 14.26 12.94 15.70
N ILE A 83 15.03 13.99 15.40
CA ILE A 83 16.18 13.92 14.48
C ILE A 83 17.42 13.38 15.20
N LYS A 84 18.11 12.43 14.56
CA LYS A 84 19.41 11.92 15.03
C LYS A 84 20.57 12.77 14.50
N LYS A 85 20.65 12.94 13.17
CA LYS A 85 21.69 13.74 12.50
C LYS A 85 21.33 14.12 11.07
N ILE A 86 22.00 15.16 10.57
CA ILE A 86 22.01 15.52 9.14
C ILE A 86 23.15 14.77 8.45
N ILE A 87 22.86 14.18 7.29
CA ILE A 87 23.81 13.37 6.51
C ILE A 87 24.31 14.13 5.28
N LYS A 88 23.39 14.82 4.60
CA LYS A 88 23.68 15.57 3.38
C LYS A 88 22.92 16.88 3.39
N ALA A 89 23.41 17.84 2.61
CA ALA A 89 22.74 19.10 2.34
C ALA A 89 22.71 19.30 0.83
N ARG A 90 21.62 19.86 0.32
CA ARG A 90 21.46 20.27 -1.08
C ARG A 90 20.72 21.59 -1.17
N LYS A 91 20.89 22.29 -2.28
CA LYS A 91 20.12 23.48 -2.62
C LYS A 91 19.25 23.14 -3.82
N ILE A 92 17.96 23.42 -3.75
CA ILE A 92 17.00 23.16 -4.81
C ILE A 92 16.19 24.43 -5.09
N ARG A 93 15.66 24.55 -6.31
CA ARG A 93 14.78 25.66 -6.67
C ARG A 93 13.34 25.13 -6.76
N LEU A 94 12.48 25.56 -5.84
CA LEU A 94 11.07 25.20 -5.76
C LEU A 94 10.25 26.49 -5.89
N ASN A 95 9.28 26.49 -6.80
CA ASN A 95 8.42 27.66 -7.06
C ASN A 95 9.21 28.96 -7.33
N GLY A 96 10.31 28.84 -8.09
CA GLY A 96 11.18 29.97 -8.43
C GLY A 96 12.09 30.45 -7.30
N LYS A 97 11.93 29.95 -6.07
CA LYS A 97 12.73 30.29 -4.89
C LYS A 97 13.80 29.24 -4.62
N ASP A 98 14.98 29.72 -4.25
CA ASP A 98 16.07 28.87 -3.82
C ASP A 98 15.87 28.43 -2.36
N GLN A 99 15.77 27.12 -2.13
CA GLN A 99 15.58 26.54 -0.81
C GLN A 99 16.70 25.54 -0.48
N ARG A 100 17.17 25.57 0.76
CA ARG A 100 18.10 24.57 1.29
C ARG A 100 17.33 23.41 1.88
N GLN A 101 17.76 22.20 1.56
CA GLN A 101 17.25 20.98 2.14
C GLN A 101 18.37 20.16 2.76
N HIS A 102 18.04 19.46 3.82
CA HIS A 102 18.93 18.55 4.52
C HIS A 102 18.36 17.14 4.49
N LEU A 103 19.22 16.16 4.22
CA LEU A 103 18.88 14.75 4.36
C LEU A 103 19.06 14.36 5.81
N VAL A 104 17.95 14.01 6.45
CA VAL A 104 17.86 13.81 7.89
C VAL A 104 17.69 12.33 8.21
N ARG A 105 18.49 11.84 9.16
CA ARG A 105 18.26 10.53 9.78
C ARG A 105 17.41 10.68 11.02
N VAL A 106 16.28 9.99 11.06
CA VAL A 106 15.40 9.93 12.23
C VAL A 106 16.01 9.04 13.32
N LYS A 107 15.77 9.36 14.59
CA LYS A 107 16.19 8.51 15.71
C LYS A 107 15.47 7.16 15.63
N ASN A 108 16.21 6.09 15.92
CA ASN A 108 15.70 4.71 15.98
C ASN A 108 15.10 4.17 14.68
N GLN A 109 15.36 4.82 13.54
CA GLN A 109 14.96 4.31 12.23
C GLN A 109 16.18 3.97 11.36
N THR A 110 15.96 3.11 10.37
CA THR A 110 16.97 2.63 9.43
C THR A 110 17.23 3.65 8.33
N ALA A 111 18.30 3.44 7.57
CA ALA A 111 18.70 4.32 6.47
C ALA A 111 17.63 4.50 5.39
N ASP A 112 16.74 3.54 5.24
CA ASP A 112 15.68 3.53 4.22
C ASP A 112 14.61 4.60 4.48
N THR A 113 14.53 5.07 5.73
CA THR A 113 13.55 6.09 6.17
C THR A 113 14.09 7.52 6.12
N ASP A 114 15.32 7.72 5.64
CA ASP A 114 15.90 9.05 5.54
C ASP A 114 15.10 9.93 4.59
N LYS A 115 14.79 11.16 5.02
CA LYS A 115 13.98 12.10 4.25
C LYS A 115 14.68 13.44 4.07
N TRP A 116 14.42 14.08 2.94
CA TRP A 116 14.84 15.45 2.68
C TRP A 116 13.84 16.41 3.33
N LEU A 117 14.32 17.19 4.28
CA LEU A 117 13.51 18.20 4.98
C LEU A 117 14.06 19.60 4.70
N ALA A 118 13.15 20.57 4.69
CA ALA A 118 13.50 21.99 4.66
C ALA A 118 14.21 22.41 5.94
N GLU A 119 14.99 23.49 5.90
CA GLU A 119 15.69 24.01 7.08
C GLU A 119 14.71 24.37 8.22
N ASP A 120 13.53 24.89 7.88
CA ASP A 120 12.49 25.28 8.86
C ASP A 120 11.74 24.08 9.46
N ALA A 121 11.72 22.94 8.77
CA ALA A 121 10.98 21.74 9.17
C ALA A 121 11.81 20.82 10.12
N ILE A 122 13.00 21.25 10.50
CA ILE A 122 13.95 20.45 11.30
C ILE A 122 13.98 21.01 12.72
N PRO A 123 13.46 20.26 13.72
CA PRO A 123 13.61 20.62 15.12
C PRO A 123 15.09 20.78 15.49
N ASP A 124 15.42 21.86 16.19
CA ASP A 124 16.80 22.24 16.54
C ASP A 124 17.76 22.23 15.34
N GLY A 125 17.31 22.69 14.17
CA GLY A 125 18.08 22.63 12.92
C GLY A 125 19.45 23.29 12.99
N ASN A 126 19.61 24.35 13.79
CA ASN A 126 20.90 25.00 14.04
C ASN A 126 21.93 24.08 14.71
N LEU A 127 21.52 23.33 15.73
CA LEU A 127 22.39 22.40 16.45
C LEU A 127 22.89 21.30 15.51
N HIS A 128 21.95 20.69 14.77
CA HIS A 128 22.24 19.63 13.82
C HIS A 128 23.11 20.13 12.66
N SER A 129 22.86 21.34 12.16
CA SER A 129 23.66 21.98 11.11
C SER A 129 25.09 22.27 11.55
N ARG A 130 25.29 22.76 12.79
CA ARG A 130 26.63 22.98 13.35
C ARG A 130 27.42 21.67 13.44
N ARG A 131 26.81 20.61 13.99
CA ARG A 131 27.42 19.28 14.08
C ARG A 131 27.79 18.70 12.71
N PHE A 132 26.91 18.84 11.73
CA PHE A 132 27.18 18.41 10.35
C PHE A 132 28.33 19.17 9.69
N ARG A 133 28.42 20.49 9.90
CA ARG A 133 29.56 21.28 9.41
C ARG A 133 30.87 20.87 10.07
N ALA A 134 30.85 20.56 11.37
CA ALA A 134 32.02 20.07 12.09
C ALA A 134 32.50 18.71 11.56
N SER A 135 31.59 17.74 11.39
CA SER A 135 31.95 16.40 10.88
C SER A 135 32.48 16.43 9.45
N ARG A 136 31.96 17.33 8.60
CA ARG A 136 32.47 17.53 7.24
C ARG A 136 33.90 18.06 7.20
N LYS A 137 34.31 18.87 8.18
CA LYS A 137 35.68 19.40 8.28
C LYS A 137 36.65 18.28 8.67
N THR A 138 36.29 17.44 9.63
CA THR A 138 37.14 16.32 10.06
C THR A 138 37.34 15.30 8.95
N GLU A 139 36.28 14.96 8.20
CA GLU A 139 36.35 14.05 7.04
C GLU A 139 37.29 14.57 5.94
N LYS A 140 37.27 15.88 5.67
CA LYS A 140 38.16 16.48 4.67
C LYS A 140 39.62 16.52 5.10
N SER A 141 39.89 16.56 6.41
CA SER A 141 41.25 16.64 6.95
C SER A 141 41.97 15.28 6.97
N HIS A 142 41.24 14.17 6.88
CA HIS A 142 41.79 12.81 6.91
C HIS A 142 41.93 12.20 5.51
N LYS A 143 41.83 13.01 4.47
CA LYS A 143 41.84 12.59 3.07
C LYS A 143 42.89 13.39 2.31
#